data_AF-A0A0P0M788-F1
#
_entry.id   AF-A0A0P0M788-F1
#
_cell.length_a   1.000
_cell.length_b   1.000
_cell.length_c   1.000
_cell.angle_alpha   90.00
_cell.angle_beta   90.00
_cell.angle_gamma   90.00
#
_symmetry.space_group_name_H-M   'P 1'
#
loop_
_entity.id
_entity.type
_entity.pdbx_description
1 polymer ?
#
loop_
_entity_poly.entity_id
_entity_poly.type
_entity_poly.pdbx_seq_one_letter_code
_entity_poly.pdbx_strand_id
1 'polypeptide(L)'
;MRNHFFAIHPLIGTKTKPAAEHLQQRSPYYWWWAYLKRNQDYLACCAQGGRGSLEGLYADFGDVRNEDFRTWWGAPSDKGVYLFAEQPLNLSVQRIDPLQVPLPLVRDGVLFVAVNMELGKRRLQQKFAQLLALSHEGKRGRRSLKTASSSARYPLHRNFTAHNLKVMLGVYDAVEQNNSMPKTDRLTLWQIGESLKLVPTAMPHKWDNAYDTRKKHATMTMTVSRYYKEASAIIANTSKGQFPNSEG
;
A
#
# COMPACT_ATOMS: atom_id res chain seq x y z
N MET A 1 -19.13 10.25 20.12
CA MET A 1 -19.04 8.93 19.46
C MET A 1 -20.28 8.12 19.83
N ARG A 2 -20.75 7.22 18.96
CA ARG A 2 -21.88 6.35 19.30
C ARG A 2 -21.34 5.18 20.13
N ASN A 3 -21.85 4.95 21.33
CA ASN A 3 -21.41 3.86 22.19
C ASN A 3 -21.72 2.53 21.50
N HIS A 4 -20.74 1.63 21.45
CA HIS A 4 -20.92 0.30 20.91
C HIS A 4 -21.34 -0.62 22.05
N PHE A 5 -22.32 -1.48 21.79
CA PHE A 5 -22.80 -2.50 22.71
C PHE A 5 -22.74 -3.82 21.96
N PHE A 6 -22.38 -4.90 22.65
CA PHE A 6 -22.37 -6.25 22.09
C PHE A 6 -23.74 -6.68 21.53
N ALA A 7 -24.82 -6.26 22.19
CA ALA A 7 -26.19 -6.57 21.81
C ALA A 7 -27.05 -5.31 21.63
N ILE A 8 -28.32 -5.51 21.26
CA ILE A 8 -29.29 -4.42 21.10
C ILE A 8 -29.41 -3.65 22.43
N HIS A 9 -29.00 -2.39 22.45
CA HIS A 9 -29.11 -1.53 23.62
C HIS A 9 -30.56 -1.03 23.80
N PRO A 10 -30.99 -0.73 25.05
CA PRO A 10 -32.37 -0.35 25.30
C PRO A 10 -32.66 1.05 24.76
N LEU A 11 -33.86 1.25 24.21
CA LEU A 11 -34.35 2.58 23.86
C LEU A 11 -35.06 3.17 25.08
N ILE A 12 -34.46 4.19 25.69
CA ILE A 12 -34.97 4.83 26.92
C ILE A 12 -35.88 6.04 26.62
N GLY A 13 -35.70 6.69 25.46
CA GLY A 13 -36.38 7.94 25.11
C GLY A 13 -35.79 9.16 25.81
N THR A 14 -36.44 10.32 25.68
CA THR A 14 -36.01 11.56 26.34
C THR A 14 -36.73 11.77 27.66
N LYS A 15 -36.30 12.76 28.47
CA LYS A 15 -37.02 13.15 29.70
C LYS A 15 -38.48 13.52 29.44
N THR A 16 -38.77 14.18 28.32
CA THR A 16 -40.11 14.67 27.95
C THR A 16 -40.92 13.68 27.11
N LYS A 17 -40.27 12.67 26.52
CA LYS A 17 -40.89 11.61 25.72
C LYS A 17 -40.21 10.28 26.03
N PRO A 18 -40.54 9.64 27.16
CA PRO A 18 -39.97 8.34 27.52
C PRO A 18 -40.41 7.28 26.51
N ALA A 19 -39.51 6.33 26.22
CA ALA A 19 -39.83 5.21 25.36
C ALA A 19 -40.70 4.20 26.12
N ALA A 20 -41.64 3.58 25.39
CA ALA A 20 -42.48 2.52 25.93
C ALA A 20 -41.64 1.33 26.45
N GLU A 21 -42.10 0.67 27.50
CA GLU A 21 -41.34 -0.37 28.20
C GLU A 21 -40.92 -1.54 27.28
N HIS A 22 -41.80 -1.94 26.36
CA HIS A 22 -41.49 -3.00 25.40
C HIS A 22 -40.24 -2.69 24.54
N LEU A 23 -39.89 -1.41 24.33
CA LEU A 23 -38.68 -1.03 23.61
C LEU A 23 -37.41 -1.16 24.47
N GLN A 24 -37.56 -1.07 25.79
CA GLN A 24 -36.48 -1.34 26.75
C GLN A 24 -36.24 -2.85 26.87
N GLN A 25 -37.33 -3.64 26.94
CA GLN A 25 -37.33 -5.11 27.02
C GLN A 25 -36.74 -5.82 25.78
N ARG A 26 -36.58 -5.13 24.65
CA ARG A 26 -35.88 -5.68 23.47
C ARG A 26 -34.37 -5.87 23.71
N SER A 27 -33.83 -5.22 24.73
CA SER A 27 -32.42 -5.28 25.09
C SER A 27 -32.16 -6.40 26.11
N PRO A 28 -31.15 -7.26 25.91
CA PRO A 28 -30.73 -8.22 26.94
C PRO A 28 -30.26 -7.52 28.22
N TYR A 29 -29.79 -6.27 28.15
CA TYR A 29 -29.36 -5.52 29.33
C TYR A 29 -30.53 -5.14 30.27
N TYR A 30 -31.75 -4.98 29.73
CA TYR A 30 -32.96 -4.88 30.56
C TYR A 30 -33.18 -6.17 31.36
N TRP A 31 -33.03 -7.31 30.70
CA TRP A 31 -33.24 -8.61 31.34
C TRP A 31 -32.18 -8.90 32.38
N TRP A 32 -30.93 -8.52 32.18
CA TRP A 32 -29.90 -8.63 33.23
C TRP A 32 -30.34 -7.90 34.50
N TRP A 33 -30.72 -6.63 34.39
CA TRP A 33 -31.24 -5.86 35.53
C TRP A 33 -32.50 -6.48 36.15
N ALA A 34 -33.46 -6.90 35.33
CA ALA A 34 -34.72 -7.48 35.79
C ALA A 34 -34.53 -8.81 36.54
N TYR A 35 -33.56 -9.62 36.11
CA TYR A 35 -33.17 -10.86 36.79
C TYR A 35 -32.40 -10.56 38.08
N LEU A 36 -31.52 -9.57 38.06
CA LEU A 36 -30.79 -9.13 39.26
C LEU A 36 -31.74 -8.63 40.36
N LYS A 37 -32.83 -7.94 39.99
CA LYS A 37 -33.92 -7.54 40.90
C LYS A 37 -34.61 -8.70 41.63
N ARG A 38 -34.44 -9.93 41.16
CA ARG A 38 -35.05 -11.15 41.71
C ARG A 38 -34.03 -12.09 42.36
N ASN A 39 -32.74 -11.74 42.31
CA ASN A 39 -31.68 -12.53 42.92
C ASN A 39 -31.67 -12.31 44.44
N GLN A 40 -31.99 -13.34 45.22
CA GLN A 40 -32.14 -13.24 46.68
C GLN A 40 -30.84 -12.81 47.38
N ASP A 41 -29.69 -13.30 46.92
CA ASP A 41 -28.39 -12.95 47.49
C ASP A 41 -28.07 -11.48 47.24
N TYR A 42 -28.37 -10.98 46.04
CA TYR A 42 -28.21 -9.57 45.71
C TYR A 42 -29.15 -8.68 46.52
N LEU A 43 -30.42 -9.09 46.69
CA LEU A 43 -31.39 -8.37 47.52
C LEU A 43 -30.97 -8.31 49.00
N ALA A 44 -30.38 -9.38 49.53
CA ALA A 44 -29.82 -9.41 50.87
C ALA A 44 -28.61 -8.45 50.99
N CYS A 45 -27.75 -8.40 49.98
CA CYS A 45 -26.66 -7.42 49.90
C CYS A 45 -27.18 -5.98 49.86
N CYS A 46 -28.23 -5.69 49.07
CA CYS A 46 -28.89 -4.38 49.06
C CYS A 46 -29.47 -4.00 50.42
N ALA A 47 -30.07 -4.94 51.16
CA ALA A 47 -30.60 -4.70 52.50
C ALA A 47 -29.50 -4.33 53.52
N GLN A 48 -28.29 -4.81 53.31
CA GLN A 48 -27.10 -4.51 54.12
C GLN A 48 -26.32 -3.28 53.63
N GLY A 49 -26.89 -2.51 52.71
CA GLY A 49 -26.23 -1.32 52.15
C GLY A 49 -25.00 -1.64 51.30
N GLY A 50 -24.96 -2.82 50.67
CA GLY A 50 -23.88 -3.22 49.77
C GLY A 50 -22.76 -4.03 50.41
N ARG A 51 -22.88 -4.41 51.69
CA ARG A 51 -21.86 -5.24 52.36
C ARG A 51 -22.04 -6.72 52.03
N GLY A 52 -20.93 -7.44 51.98
CA GLY A 52 -20.90 -8.90 51.83
C GLY A 52 -20.24 -9.37 50.54
N SER A 53 -20.52 -10.61 50.13
CA SER A 53 -19.85 -11.25 48.98
C SER A 53 -20.14 -10.60 47.63
N LEU A 54 -21.21 -9.81 47.52
CA LEU A 54 -21.63 -9.13 46.30
C LEU A 54 -21.34 -7.62 46.32
N GLU A 55 -20.48 -7.14 47.22
CA GLU A 55 -20.13 -5.71 47.35
C GLU A 55 -19.65 -5.09 46.04
N GLY A 56 -18.79 -5.79 45.28
CA GLY A 56 -18.32 -5.31 43.98
C GLY A 56 -19.45 -5.11 42.97
N LEU A 57 -20.37 -6.09 42.88
CA LEU A 57 -21.54 -5.98 42.00
C LEU A 57 -22.47 -4.86 42.46
N TYR A 58 -22.61 -4.67 43.78
CA TYR A 58 -23.38 -3.56 44.35
C TYR A 58 -22.74 -2.20 44.07
N ALA A 59 -21.41 -2.08 44.09
CA ALA A 59 -20.71 -0.84 43.73
C ALA A 59 -21.05 -0.40 42.30
N ASP A 60 -21.16 -1.35 41.38
CA ASP A 60 -21.53 -1.11 39.99
C ASP A 60 -23.04 -0.84 39.84
N PHE A 61 -23.89 -1.78 40.26
CA PHE A 61 -25.32 -1.77 39.98
C PHE A 61 -26.11 -0.90 40.96
N GLY A 62 -25.69 -0.80 42.23
CA GLY A 62 -26.42 -0.12 43.30
C GLY A 62 -27.69 -0.85 43.73
N ASP A 63 -28.54 -0.17 44.51
CA ASP A 63 -29.82 -0.74 44.94
C ASP A 63 -30.86 -0.72 43.80
N VAL A 64 -31.15 -1.89 43.23
CA VAL A 64 -32.07 -2.05 42.10
C VAL A 64 -33.55 -2.17 42.51
N ARG A 65 -33.86 -2.24 43.80
CA ARG A 65 -35.21 -2.58 44.30
C ARG A 65 -36.26 -1.51 43.98
N ASN A 66 -35.89 -0.26 44.18
CA ASN A 66 -36.84 0.87 44.22
C ASN A 66 -36.88 1.71 42.94
N GLU A 67 -36.03 1.38 41.97
CA GLU A 67 -35.94 2.13 40.71
C GLU A 67 -36.60 1.36 39.56
N ASP A 68 -37.14 2.09 38.58
CA ASP A 68 -37.46 1.56 37.27
C ASP A 68 -36.21 1.48 36.39
N PHE A 69 -36.22 0.61 35.38
CA PHE A 69 -35.03 0.36 34.55
C PHE A 69 -34.50 1.63 33.88
N ARG A 70 -35.37 2.54 33.44
CA ARG A 70 -34.96 3.77 32.78
C ARG A 70 -34.21 4.68 33.74
N THR A 71 -34.70 4.82 34.97
CA THR A 71 -34.02 5.60 36.02
C THR A 71 -32.67 4.97 36.35
N TRP A 72 -32.63 3.65 36.55
CA TRP A 72 -31.41 2.91 36.83
C TRP A 72 -30.38 2.99 35.69
N TRP A 73 -30.82 2.92 34.44
CA TRP A 73 -29.96 2.96 33.25
C TRP A 73 -29.31 4.33 33.04
N GLY A 74 -30.09 5.40 33.24
CA GLY A 74 -29.73 6.78 32.85
C GLY A 74 -29.28 7.72 33.98
N ALA A 75 -29.52 7.40 35.25
CA ALA A 75 -29.19 8.29 36.36
C ALA A 75 -28.24 7.63 37.38
N PRO A 76 -27.38 8.41 38.07
CA PRO A 76 -26.98 9.80 37.79
C PRO A 76 -25.83 9.92 36.75
N SER A 77 -25.32 8.81 36.20
CA SER A 77 -24.03 8.78 35.48
C SER A 77 -24.05 8.02 34.15
N ASP A 78 -25.21 7.87 33.48
CA ASP A 78 -25.35 6.94 32.34
C ASP A 78 -24.83 5.52 32.69
N LYS A 79 -25.24 5.03 33.86
CA LYS A 79 -24.75 3.78 34.47
C LYS A 79 -24.77 2.60 33.50
N GLY A 80 -25.85 2.43 32.74
CA GLY A 80 -25.95 1.33 31.76
C GLY A 80 -24.95 1.44 30.61
N VAL A 81 -24.60 2.66 30.19
CA VAL A 81 -23.53 2.89 29.21
C VAL A 81 -22.19 2.53 29.83
N TYR A 82 -21.92 3.02 31.04
CA TYR A 82 -20.64 2.78 31.72
C TYR A 82 -20.36 1.28 31.90
N LEU A 83 -21.37 0.50 32.33
CA LEU A 83 -21.21 -0.92 32.64
C LEU A 83 -21.23 -1.83 31.40
N PHE A 84 -21.99 -1.50 30.37
CA PHE A 84 -22.25 -2.43 29.26
C PHE A 84 -21.79 -1.96 27.88
N ALA A 85 -21.36 -0.71 27.73
CA ALA A 85 -20.76 -0.29 26.47
C ALA A 85 -19.35 -0.89 26.33
N GLU A 86 -19.06 -1.40 25.14
CA GLU A 86 -17.73 -1.86 24.78
C GLU A 86 -16.74 -0.69 24.88
N GLN A 87 -15.64 -0.93 25.58
CA GLN A 87 -14.53 0.02 25.65
C GLN A 87 -13.73 -0.10 24.36
N PRO A 88 -13.81 0.88 23.44
CA PRO A 88 -13.09 0.78 22.18
C PRO A 88 -11.60 0.76 22.47
N LEU A 89 -10.85 -0.13 21.83
CA LEU A 89 -9.41 -0.06 21.87
C LEU A 89 -8.97 1.30 21.29
N ASN A 90 -8.41 2.17 22.13
CA ASN A 90 -7.91 3.51 21.75
C ASN A 90 -6.64 3.45 20.88
N LEU A 91 -6.39 2.31 20.24
CA LEU A 91 -5.37 2.13 19.23
C LEU A 91 -6.05 2.22 17.87
N SER A 92 -5.53 3.06 16.99
CA SER A 92 -5.87 3.08 15.56
C SER A 92 -4.71 2.45 14.79
N VAL A 93 -4.67 2.62 13.46
CA VAL A 93 -3.43 2.46 12.70
C VAL A 93 -2.44 3.56 13.14
N GLN A 94 -1.34 3.18 13.79
CA GLN A 94 -0.33 4.10 14.32
C GLN A 94 1.08 3.66 13.96
N ARG A 95 1.99 4.63 13.73
CA ARG A 95 3.41 4.36 13.51
C ARG A 95 4.06 3.90 14.81
N ILE A 96 4.88 2.85 14.74
CA ILE A 96 5.74 2.40 15.82
C ILE A 96 7.11 3.07 15.65
N ASP A 97 7.69 3.55 16.75
CA ASP A 97 9.04 4.10 16.77
C ASP A 97 10.05 2.98 16.45
N PRO A 98 10.98 3.17 15.48
CA PRO A 98 12.05 2.21 15.20
C PRO A 98 12.85 1.76 16.43
N LEU A 99 12.97 2.59 17.47
CA LEU A 99 13.64 2.22 18.73
C LEU A 99 12.91 1.11 19.51
N GLN A 100 11.61 0.93 19.25
CA GLN A 100 10.80 -0.12 19.85
C GLN A 100 10.76 -1.40 19.01
N VAL A 101 11.44 -1.41 17.85
CA VAL A 101 11.44 -2.53 16.91
C VAL A 101 12.74 -3.33 17.07
N PRO A 102 12.69 -4.67 17.06
CA PRO A 102 13.89 -5.50 17.06
C PRO A 102 14.85 -5.11 15.93
N LEU A 103 16.12 -4.87 16.28
CA LEU A 103 17.18 -4.43 15.35
C LEU A 103 17.25 -5.18 14.01
N PRO A 104 17.05 -6.51 13.92
CA PRO A 104 17.10 -7.22 12.62
C PRO A 104 16.07 -6.76 11.59
N LEU A 105 14.98 -6.14 12.07
CA LEU A 105 13.88 -5.67 11.24
C LEU A 105 14.08 -4.21 10.81
N VAL A 106 14.80 -3.41 11.59
CA VAL A 106 15.01 -1.99 11.32
C VAL A 106 15.83 -1.84 10.04
N ARG A 107 15.22 -1.29 9.00
CA ARG A 107 15.83 -1.04 7.69
C ARG A 107 15.30 0.26 7.11
N ASP A 108 16.16 0.96 6.37
CA ASP A 108 15.77 2.16 5.65
C ASP A 108 14.62 1.87 4.67
N GLY A 109 13.64 2.77 4.62
CA GLY A 109 12.46 2.63 3.76
C GLY A 109 11.38 1.68 4.29
N VAL A 110 11.49 1.16 5.51
CA VAL A 110 10.46 0.35 6.17
C VAL A 110 9.69 1.18 7.20
N LEU A 111 8.36 1.12 7.14
CA LEU A 111 7.46 1.76 8.10
C LEU A 111 6.80 0.70 8.98
N PHE A 112 7.01 0.78 10.29
CA PHE A 112 6.37 -0.09 11.27
C PHE A 112 5.05 0.50 11.76
N VAL A 113 4.00 -0.32 11.79
CA VAL A 113 2.64 0.13 12.05
C VAL A 113 1.92 -0.86 12.96
N ALA A 114 1.36 -0.37 14.06
CA ALA A 114 0.40 -1.10 14.89
C ALA A 114 -1.00 -0.92 14.29
N VAL A 115 -1.78 -2.00 14.21
CA VAL A 115 -3.11 -2.00 13.59
C VAL A 115 -4.13 -2.57 14.57
N ASN A 116 -5.17 -1.79 14.87
CA ASN A 116 -6.32 -2.26 15.65
C ASN A 116 -7.26 -3.11 14.78
N MET A 117 -7.32 -4.41 15.08
CA MET A 117 -8.10 -5.39 14.32
C MET A 117 -9.61 -5.35 14.60
N GLU A 118 -10.06 -4.61 15.62
CA GLU A 118 -11.50 -4.35 15.87
C GLU A 118 -12.08 -3.38 14.84
N LEU A 119 -11.23 -2.60 14.17
CA LEU A 119 -11.68 -1.66 13.14
C LEU A 119 -12.06 -2.41 11.86
N GLY A 120 -13.23 -2.09 11.31
CA GLY A 120 -13.65 -2.63 10.03
C GLY A 120 -12.68 -2.30 8.89
N LYS A 121 -12.56 -3.22 7.90
CA LYS A 121 -11.64 -3.15 6.76
C LYS A 121 -11.58 -1.78 6.08
N ARG A 122 -12.74 -1.17 5.81
CA ARG A 122 -12.84 0.17 5.18
C ARG A 122 -12.12 1.26 5.99
N ARG A 123 -12.27 1.23 7.32
CA ARG A 123 -11.67 2.20 8.23
C ARG A 123 -10.15 2.00 8.33
N LEU A 124 -9.71 0.73 8.34
CA LEU A 124 -8.30 0.39 8.25
C LEU A 124 -7.65 0.91 6.97
N GLN A 125 -8.27 0.68 5.82
CA GLN A 125 -7.79 1.19 4.53
C GLN A 125 -7.68 2.72 4.51
N GLN A 126 -8.71 3.42 4.99
CA GLN A 126 -8.70 4.87 5.08
C GLN A 126 -7.56 5.39 5.96
N LYS A 127 -7.35 4.76 7.12
CA LYS A 127 -6.28 5.15 8.05
C LYS A 127 -4.89 4.85 7.50
N PHE A 128 -4.72 3.72 6.84
CA PHE A 128 -3.46 3.38 6.17
C PHE A 128 -3.14 4.37 5.04
N ALA A 129 -4.13 4.78 4.24
CA ALA A 129 -3.95 5.81 3.22
C ALA A 129 -3.52 7.16 3.80
N GLN A 130 -4.10 7.57 4.94
CA GLN A 130 -3.69 8.78 5.66
C GLN A 130 -2.24 8.69 6.15
N LEU A 131 -1.87 7.54 6.73
CA LEU A 131 -0.51 7.29 7.19
C LEU A 131 0.49 7.36 6.03
N LEU A 132 0.18 6.73 4.90
CA LEU A 132 1.02 6.78 3.70
C LEU A 132 1.18 8.19 3.14
N ALA A 133 0.11 9.00 3.12
CA ALA A 133 0.21 10.38 2.65
C ALA A 133 1.16 11.24 3.49
N LEU A 134 1.30 10.95 4.79
CA LEU A 134 2.20 11.66 5.70
C LEU A 134 3.64 11.13 5.66
N SER A 135 3.82 9.84 5.44
CA SER A 135 5.10 9.16 5.60
C SER A 135 5.79 8.79 4.29
N HIS A 136 5.04 8.79 3.18
CA HIS A 136 5.54 8.45 1.87
C HIS A 136 5.31 9.59 0.88
N GLU A 137 6.38 10.31 0.56
CA GLU A 137 6.45 11.20 -0.59
C GLU A 137 6.43 10.36 -1.88
N GLY A 138 5.27 9.81 -2.22
CA GLY A 138 5.09 9.00 -3.41
C GLY A 138 5.44 9.81 -4.66
N LYS A 139 6.66 9.67 -5.17
CA LYS A 139 7.03 10.21 -6.49
C LYS A 139 6.25 9.42 -7.54
N ARG A 140 5.18 10.01 -8.07
CA ARG A 140 4.41 9.43 -9.19
C ARG A 140 5.31 9.26 -10.40
N GLY A 141 5.21 8.11 -11.08
CA GLY A 141 5.93 7.81 -12.31
C GLY A 141 7.01 6.73 -12.15
N ARG A 142 7.56 6.29 -13.30
CA ARG A 142 8.66 5.32 -13.32
C ARG A 142 9.90 5.98 -12.69
N ARG A 143 10.42 5.41 -11.60
CA ARG A 143 11.69 5.86 -11.03
C ARG A 143 12.77 5.75 -12.10
N SER A 144 13.52 6.83 -12.31
CA SER A 144 14.70 6.78 -13.16
C SER A 144 15.69 5.79 -12.59
N LEU A 145 16.31 4.94 -13.42
CA LEU A 145 17.39 4.04 -12.96
C LEU A 145 18.56 4.82 -12.36
N LYS A 146 18.73 6.10 -12.73
CA LYS A 146 19.75 6.99 -12.13
C LYS A 146 19.48 7.33 -10.66
N THR A 147 18.22 7.26 -10.21
CA THR A 147 17.80 7.61 -8.84
C THR A 147 17.29 6.42 -8.04
N ALA A 148 17.21 5.24 -8.66
CA ALA A 148 16.78 4.02 -8.00
C ALA A 148 18.00 3.24 -7.50
N SER A 149 18.07 3.00 -6.19
CA SER A 149 19.00 2.01 -5.65
C SER A 149 18.47 0.61 -6.00
N SER A 150 19.31 -0.20 -6.65
CA SER A 150 19.01 -1.61 -6.92
C SER A 150 19.84 -2.50 -5.99
N SER A 151 19.18 -3.44 -5.33
CA SER A 151 19.83 -4.47 -4.52
C SER A 151 20.23 -5.71 -5.34
N ALA A 152 20.06 -5.67 -6.66
CA ALA A 152 20.44 -6.78 -7.54
C ALA A 152 21.96 -6.97 -7.56
N ARG A 153 22.41 -8.23 -7.65
CA ARG A 153 23.84 -8.56 -7.81
C ARG A 153 24.45 -7.96 -9.08
N TYR A 154 23.63 -7.80 -10.12
CA TYR A 154 23.99 -7.17 -11.39
C TYR A 154 22.96 -6.08 -11.71
N PRO A 155 23.15 -4.85 -11.18
CA PRO A 155 22.24 -3.75 -11.42
C PRO A 155 22.40 -3.22 -12.86
N LEU A 156 21.34 -2.59 -13.38
CA LEU A 156 21.38 -1.97 -14.69
C LEU A 156 22.14 -0.64 -14.63
N HIS A 157 23.10 -0.46 -15.53
CA HIS A 157 24.03 0.68 -15.53
C HIS A 157 23.36 2.02 -15.87
N ARG A 158 22.32 2.01 -16.71
CA ARG A 158 21.59 3.22 -17.14
C ARG A 158 20.18 2.88 -17.61
N ASN A 159 19.36 3.90 -17.86
CA ASN A 159 18.07 3.74 -18.51
C ASN A 159 18.22 3.23 -19.95
N PHE A 160 17.33 2.34 -20.40
CA PHE A 160 17.28 1.84 -21.76
C PHE A 160 15.85 1.44 -22.16
N THR A 161 15.66 1.21 -23.46
CA THR A 161 14.47 0.54 -23.99
C THR A 161 14.86 -0.82 -24.55
N ALA A 162 14.03 -1.84 -24.34
CA ALA A 162 14.27 -3.18 -24.90
C ALA A 162 14.32 -3.15 -26.44
N HIS A 163 13.53 -2.27 -27.05
CA HIS A 163 13.55 -2.06 -28.50
C HIS A 163 14.94 -1.60 -28.99
N ASN A 164 15.52 -0.56 -28.37
CA ASN A 164 16.84 -0.07 -28.79
C ASN A 164 17.93 -1.14 -28.58
N LEU A 165 17.90 -1.87 -27.47
CA LEU A 165 18.84 -2.98 -27.25
C LEU A 165 18.74 -4.04 -28.35
N LYS A 166 17.52 -4.44 -28.71
CA LYS A 166 17.26 -5.39 -29.79
C LYS A 166 17.78 -4.90 -31.14
N VAL A 167 17.51 -3.63 -31.47
CA VAL A 167 17.94 -3.02 -32.73
C VAL A 167 19.47 -2.93 -32.79
N MET A 168 20.12 -2.48 -31.71
CA MET A 168 21.58 -2.40 -31.65
C MET A 168 22.25 -3.77 -31.79
N LEU A 169 21.72 -4.80 -31.11
CA LEU A 169 22.22 -6.16 -31.24
C LEU A 169 22.03 -6.71 -32.66
N GLY A 170 20.86 -6.48 -33.28
CA GLY A 170 20.63 -6.88 -34.68
C GLY A 170 21.55 -6.18 -35.68
N VAL A 171 21.89 -4.91 -35.44
CA VAL A 171 22.91 -4.20 -36.24
C VAL A 171 24.30 -4.81 -36.03
N TYR A 172 24.65 -5.17 -34.79
CA TYR A 172 25.91 -5.84 -34.48
C TYR A 172 26.05 -7.16 -35.24
N ASP A 173 25.05 -8.03 -35.14
CA ASP A 173 25.04 -9.33 -35.81
C ASP A 173 25.16 -9.18 -37.34
N ALA A 174 24.43 -8.22 -37.93
CA ALA A 174 24.48 -7.97 -39.37
C ALA A 174 25.84 -7.45 -39.85
N VAL A 175 26.49 -6.59 -39.06
CA VAL A 175 27.83 -6.08 -39.38
C VAL A 175 28.88 -7.18 -39.23
N GLU A 176 28.81 -8.01 -38.20
CA GLU A 176 29.74 -9.14 -38.01
C GLU A 176 29.57 -10.21 -39.10
N GLN A 177 28.33 -10.49 -39.49
CA GLN A 177 28.04 -11.37 -40.63
C GLN A 177 28.65 -10.79 -41.92
N ASN A 178 28.48 -9.50 -42.18
CA ASN A 178 29.08 -8.83 -43.34
C ASN A 178 30.62 -8.82 -43.29
N ASN A 179 31.22 -8.62 -42.11
CA ASN A 179 32.67 -8.66 -41.92
C ASN A 179 33.26 -10.05 -42.19
N SER A 180 32.47 -11.10 -41.98
CA SER A 180 32.86 -12.49 -42.24
C SER A 180 32.85 -12.86 -43.73
N MET A 181 32.22 -12.05 -44.58
CA MET A 181 32.18 -12.27 -46.04
C MET A 181 33.48 -11.84 -46.74
N PRO A 182 33.79 -12.43 -47.93
CA PRO A 182 34.87 -11.94 -48.79
C PRO A 182 34.69 -10.46 -49.10
N LYS A 183 35.81 -9.71 -49.22
CA LYS A 183 35.78 -8.25 -49.44
C LYS A 183 34.92 -7.82 -50.64
N THR A 184 34.81 -8.66 -51.66
CA THR A 184 34.01 -8.42 -52.88
C THR A 184 32.51 -8.39 -52.60
N ASP A 185 32.06 -9.13 -51.58
CA ASP A 185 30.65 -9.37 -51.30
C ASP A 185 30.15 -8.51 -50.12
N ARG A 186 31.05 -7.75 -49.50
CA ARG A 186 30.74 -6.90 -48.35
C ARG A 186 29.85 -5.74 -48.77
N LEU A 187 28.73 -5.64 -48.10
CA LEU A 187 27.87 -4.47 -48.13
C LEU A 187 28.54 -3.30 -47.41
N THR A 188 28.32 -2.11 -47.94
CA THR A 188 28.58 -0.86 -47.23
C THR A 188 27.62 -0.68 -46.05
N LEU A 189 27.99 0.15 -45.07
CA LEU A 189 27.17 0.33 -43.87
C LEU A 189 25.76 0.86 -44.15
N TRP A 190 25.59 1.74 -45.14
CA TRP A 190 24.25 2.21 -45.50
C TRP A 190 23.39 1.09 -46.11
N GLN A 191 23.97 0.20 -46.91
CA GLN A 191 23.25 -0.98 -47.46
C GLN A 191 22.80 -1.93 -46.35
N ILE A 192 23.63 -2.14 -45.32
CA ILE A 192 23.23 -2.90 -44.13
C ILE A 192 22.04 -2.21 -43.44
N GLY A 193 22.12 -0.90 -43.20
CA GLY A 193 21.05 -0.15 -42.55
C GLY A 193 19.74 -0.16 -43.34
N GLU A 194 19.80 -0.13 -44.67
CA GLU A 194 18.63 -0.29 -45.54
C GLU A 194 18.01 -1.69 -45.45
N SER A 195 18.84 -2.74 -45.45
CA SER A 195 18.37 -4.12 -45.31
C SER A 195 17.60 -4.35 -44.00
N LEU A 196 18.03 -3.67 -42.93
CA LEU A 196 17.40 -3.70 -41.61
C LEU A 196 16.25 -2.69 -41.46
N LYS A 197 16.01 -1.83 -42.47
CA LYS A 197 15.06 -0.70 -42.41
C LYS A 197 15.27 0.16 -41.16
N LEU A 198 16.54 0.43 -40.84
CA LEU A 198 16.98 0.95 -39.55
C LEU A 198 16.51 2.39 -39.29
N VAL A 199 16.54 3.23 -40.31
CA VAL A 199 16.11 4.64 -40.23
C VAL A 199 15.09 4.90 -41.32
N PRO A 200 13.78 4.76 -41.03
CA PRO A 200 12.72 4.89 -42.03
C PRO A 200 12.76 6.23 -42.78
N THR A 201 13.14 7.32 -42.11
CA THR A 201 13.26 8.66 -42.69
C THR A 201 14.47 8.84 -43.62
N ALA A 202 15.45 7.92 -43.56
CA ALA A 202 16.66 7.96 -44.36
C ALA A 202 16.69 6.83 -45.42
N MET A 203 15.54 6.28 -45.79
CA MET A 203 15.42 5.34 -46.92
C MET A 203 15.37 6.13 -48.24
N PRO A 204 16.23 5.82 -49.23
CA PRO A 204 16.14 6.43 -50.55
C PRO A 204 14.82 6.12 -51.26
N HIS A 205 14.32 7.08 -52.02
CA HIS A 205 13.15 6.97 -52.88
C HIS A 205 13.53 7.21 -54.34
N LYS A 206 12.72 6.69 -55.26
CA LYS A 206 12.96 6.79 -56.72
C LYS A 206 13.05 8.23 -57.23
N TRP A 207 12.39 9.17 -56.55
CA TRP A 207 12.38 10.59 -56.90
C TRP A 207 13.41 11.43 -56.13
N ASP A 208 14.26 10.81 -55.30
CA ASP A 208 15.36 11.54 -54.66
C ASP A 208 16.39 11.95 -55.72
N ASN A 209 16.88 13.18 -55.62
CA ASN A 209 18.04 13.59 -56.40
C ASN A 209 19.33 12.97 -55.82
N ALA A 210 20.45 13.14 -56.54
CA ALA A 210 21.74 12.59 -56.12
C ALA A 210 22.21 13.12 -54.74
N TYR A 211 21.90 14.37 -54.41
CA TYR A 211 22.24 14.97 -53.12
C TYR A 211 21.44 14.34 -51.98
N ASP A 212 20.13 14.21 -52.13
CA ASP A 212 19.23 13.64 -51.13
C ASP A 212 19.57 12.17 -50.87
N THR A 213 19.82 11.40 -51.92
CA THR A 213 20.27 10.00 -51.81
C THR A 213 21.56 9.89 -51.00
N ARG A 214 22.56 10.72 -51.33
CA ARG A 214 23.84 10.73 -50.59
C ARG A 214 23.66 11.11 -49.12
N LYS A 215 22.82 12.10 -48.83
CA LYS A 215 22.51 12.54 -47.45
C LYS A 215 21.81 11.45 -46.65
N LYS A 216 20.88 10.71 -47.26
CA LYS A 216 20.20 9.56 -46.68
C LYS A 216 21.16 8.41 -46.38
N HIS A 217 22.01 8.03 -47.34
CA HIS A 217 23.05 7.03 -47.14
C HIS A 217 24.04 7.43 -46.03
N ALA A 218 24.43 8.71 -45.95
CA ALA A 218 25.30 9.20 -44.88
C ALA A 218 24.64 9.04 -43.50
N THR A 219 23.35 9.38 -43.40
CA THR A 219 22.56 9.25 -42.15
C THR A 219 22.45 7.77 -41.73
N MET A 220 22.19 6.88 -42.69
CA MET A 220 22.16 5.44 -42.47
C MET A 220 23.51 4.90 -42.00
N THR A 221 24.58 5.26 -42.71
CA THR A 221 25.98 4.91 -42.37
C THR A 221 26.34 5.32 -40.95
N MET A 222 26.05 6.57 -40.57
CA MET A 222 26.34 7.06 -39.21
C MET A 222 25.54 6.31 -38.15
N THR A 223 24.28 5.98 -38.43
CA THR A 223 23.43 5.26 -37.48
C THR A 223 23.91 3.83 -37.26
N VAL A 224 24.22 3.11 -38.34
CA VAL A 224 24.79 1.75 -38.28
C VAL A 224 26.12 1.77 -37.52
N SER A 225 27.02 2.70 -37.85
CA SER A 225 28.31 2.83 -37.17
C SER A 225 28.15 3.09 -35.67
N ARG A 226 27.23 4.00 -35.28
CA ARG A 226 26.94 4.29 -33.87
C ARG A 226 26.41 3.06 -33.14
N TYR A 227 25.39 2.40 -33.69
CA TYR A 227 24.77 1.24 -33.04
C TYR A 227 25.71 0.05 -32.95
N TYR A 228 26.53 -0.18 -33.97
CA TYR A 228 27.59 -1.17 -33.92
C TYR A 228 28.57 -0.88 -32.77
N LYS A 229 29.10 0.36 -32.68
CA LYS A 229 30.02 0.74 -31.59
C LYS A 229 29.38 0.60 -30.20
N GLU A 230 28.14 1.08 -30.04
CA GLU A 230 27.43 0.98 -28.76
C GLU A 230 27.18 -0.48 -28.37
N ALA A 231 26.75 -1.33 -29.32
CA ALA A 231 26.54 -2.75 -29.09
C ALA A 231 27.85 -3.46 -28.70
N SER A 232 28.93 -3.21 -29.44
CA SER A 232 30.25 -3.78 -29.15
C SER A 232 30.74 -3.41 -27.75
N ALA A 233 30.58 -2.14 -27.34
CA ALA A 233 30.92 -1.69 -25.99
C ALA A 233 30.04 -2.35 -24.91
N ILE A 234 28.73 -2.47 -25.14
CA ILE A 234 27.79 -3.15 -24.23
C ILE A 234 28.19 -4.62 -24.07
N ILE A 235 28.46 -5.32 -25.18
CA ILE A 235 28.87 -6.73 -25.18
C ILE A 235 30.16 -6.90 -24.38
N ALA A 236 31.19 -6.09 -24.64
CA ALA A 236 32.45 -6.14 -23.91
C ALA A 236 32.26 -5.91 -22.40
N ASN A 237 31.44 -4.93 -22.01
CA ASN A 237 31.18 -4.59 -20.61
C ASN A 237 30.29 -5.59 -19.86
N THR A 238 29.59 -6.49 -20.56
CA THR A 238 28.86 -7.60 -19.90
C THR A 238 29.78 -8.50 -19.10
N SER A 239 31.03 -8.71 -19.57
CA SER A 239 32.05 -9.49 -18.85
C SER A 239 32.46 -8.87 -17.51
N LYS A 240 32.30 -7.54 -17.39
CA LYS A 240 32.55 -6.76 -16.17
C LYS A 240 31.30 -6.66 -15.27
N GLY A 241 30.20 -7.33 -15.64
CA GLY A 241 28.92 -7.20 -14.95
C GLY A 241 28.21 -5.87 -15.17
N GLN A 242 28.60 -5.09 -16.19
CA GLN A 242 28.07 -3.75 -16.45
C GLN A 242 27.17 -3.75 -17.70
N PHE A 243 25.86 -3.75 -17.50
CA PHE A 243 24.89 -3.76 -18.60
C PHE A 243 23.78 -2.70 -18.41
N PRO A 244 23.33 -1.97 -19.45
CA PRO A 244 23.91 -1.84 -20.79
C PRO A 244 24.90 -0.66 -20.84
N ASN A 245 26.13 -0.89 -20.38
CA ASN A 245 27.18 0.13 -20.40
C ASN A 245 27.83 0.21 -21.80
N SER A 246 27.62 1.31 -22.52
CA SER A 246 28.27 1.55 -23.82
C SER A 246 29.48 2.49 -23.72
N GLU A 247 29.96 2.80 -22.51
CA GLU A 247 31.15 3.60 -22.29
C GLU A 247 32.37 2.67 -22.22
N GLY A 248 33.41 2.96 -23.00
CA GLY A 248 34.61 2.14 -23.11
C GLY A 248 35.52 2.60 -24.23
#